data_AF-A0A2E3W1K1-F1
#
_entry.id   AF-A0A2E3W1K1-F1
#
_cell.length_a   1.000
_cell.length_b   1.000
_cell.length_c   1.000
_cell.angle_alpha   90.00
_cell.angle_beta   90.00
_cell.angle_gamma   90.00
#
_symmetry.space_group_name_H-M   'P 1'
#
loop_
_entity.id
_entity.type
_entity.pdbx_description
1 polymer ?
#
loop_
_entity_poly.entity_id
_entity_poly.type
_entity_poly.pdbx_seq_one_letter_code
_entity_poly.pdbx_strand_id
1 'polypeptide(L)'
;MQINIGLVKSESQFLLKELKVDSSTVESRVLDTVEIKDTNLNLLFFLGQNPPEGLQKTFEDEEKFYPVVGADSLGLDVESFESLNYEELCDLYAKVNARWILNNNIKTVEHIYPTITYLKDLWRTDRNAFFEELWFLIKTNLGTTQLTAIFHDVKEPRSEKNDKPSLSHSYVTGFKSPQIFEGEEKEEKVMKEYENEFGEFFNITEFDSANGKLVATVQIGLSPILLMARLKTFNQLQKSILIAIFSGLQAEQ
;
A
#
# COMPACT_ATOMS: atom_id res chain seq x y z
N MET A 1 -9.15 11.83 -4.02
CA MET A 1 -8.01 10.89 -4.24
C MET A 1 -7.13 11.42 -5.37
N GLN A 2 -5.81 11.26 -5.31
CA GLN A 2 -4.89 11.68 -6.38
C GLN A 2 -4.15 10.47 -6.95
N ILE A 3 -4.08 10.37 -8.28
CA ILE A 3 -3.33 9.34 -9.01
C ILE A 3 -2.26 10.03 -9.85
N ASN A 4 -1.00 9.62 -9.69
CA ASN A 4 0.16 10.20 -10.35
C ASN A 4 0.75 9.19 -11.34
N ILE A 5 0.74 9.53 -12.63
CA ILE A 5 1.21 8.66 -13.72
C ILE A 5 2.42 9.33 -14.38
N GLY A 6 3.57 8.66 -14.37
CA GLY A 6 4.80 9.12 -15.01
C GLY A 6 5.01 8.47 -16.38
N LEU A 7 5.61 9.20 -17.33
CA LEU A 7 6.19 8.66 -18.56
C LEU A 7 7.62 9.19 -18.72
N VAL A 8 8.61 8.30 -18.65
CA VAL A 8 10.01 8.64 -18.89
C VAL A 8 10.23 8.91 -20.37
N LYS A 9 10.57 10.17 -20.71
CA LYS A 9 10.84 10.61 -22.08
C LYS A 9 12.31 10.39 -22.47
N SER A 10 13.21 10.54 -21.51
CA SER A 10 14.65 10.42 -21.66
C SER A 10 15.29 10.03 -20.32
N GLU A 11 16.61 9.83 -20.29
CA GLU A 11 17.32 9.54 -19.04
C GLU A 11 17.25 10.67 -18.01
N SER A 12 16.95 11.91 -18.42
CA SER A 12 16.93 13.08 -17.55
C SER A 12 15.53 13.62 -17.26
N GLN A 13 14.51 13.25 -18.04
CA GLN A 13 13.18 13.85 -17.91
C GLN A 13 12.06 12.82 -17.98
N PHE A 14 11.03 13.04 -17.16
CA PHE A 14 9.77 12.35 -17.25
C PHE A 14 8.58 13.32 -17.19
N LEU A 15 7.49 12.94 -17.86
CA LEU A 15 6.22 13.63 -17.83
C LEU A 15 5.35 13.04 -16.73
N LEU A 16 4.96 13.88 -15.77
CA LEU A 16 3.99 13.56 -14.75
C LEU A 16 2.60 14.04 -15.17
N LYS A 17 1.61 13.15 -15.12
CA LYS A 17 0.19 13.47 -15.15
C LYS A 17 -0.44 13.21 -13.78
N GLU A 18 -0.96 14.27 -13.17
CA GLU A 18 -1.65 14.23 -11.87
C GLU A 18 -3.16 14.24 -12.09
N LEU A 19 -3.81 13.11 -11.82
CA LEU A 19 -5.25 12.96 -11.90
C LEU A 19 -5.87 13.27 -10.54
N LYS A 20 -6.70 14.31 -10.47
CA LYS A 20 -7.51 14.62 -9.29
C LYS A 20 -8.87 13.99 -9.44
N VAL A 21 -9.08 12.88 -8.74
CA VAL A 21 -10.30 12.06 -8.90
C VAL A 21 -11.56 12.80 -8.47
N ASP A 22 -11.43 13.69 -7.47
CA ASP A 22 -12.58 14.40 -6.90
C ASP A 22 -13.09 15.52 -7.83
N SER A 23 -12.20 16.10 -8.65
CA SER A 23 -12.51 17.17 -9.61
C SER A 23 -12.55 16.70 -11.06
N SER A 24 -12.16 15.45 -11.35
CA SER A 24 -12.03 14.90 -12.70
C SER A 24 -11.12 15.73 -13.61
N THR A 25 -10.02 16.27 -13.04
CA THR A 25 -9.05 17.12 -13.76
C THR A 25 -7.70 16.46 -13.86
N VAL A 26 -6.95 16.80 -14.92
CA VAL A 26 -5.57 16.35 -15.16
C VAL A 26 -4.66 17.57 -15.19
N GLU A 27 -3.57 17.52 -14.41
CA GLU A 27 -2.46 18.46 -14.52
C GLU A 27 -1.23 17.75 -15.06
N SER A 28 -0.48 18.40 -15.94
CA SER A 28 0.72 17.84 -16.57
C SER A 28 1.95 18.67 -16.22
N ARG A 29 3.05 18.03 -15.82
CA ARG A 29 4.32 18.68 -15.50
C ARG A 29 5.49 17.83 -15.97
N VAL A 30 6.57 18.46 -16.44
CA VAL A 30 7.83 17.78 -16.75
C VAL A 30 8.76 17.95 -15.56
N LEU A 31 9.32 16.84 -15.09
CA LEU A 31 10.21 16.76 -13.93
C LEU A 31 11.50 16.03 -14.31
N ASP A 32 12.54 16.20 -13.49
CA ASP A 32 13.79 15.47 -13.65
C ASP A 32 13.63 14.02 -13.15
N THR A 33 14.28 13.06 -13.81
CA THR A 33 14.22 11.63 -13.41
C THR A 33 14.79 11.38 -12.01
N VAL A 34 15.63 12.27 -11.48
CA VAL A 34 16.06 12.21 -10.07
C VAL A 34 14.89 12.35 -9.09
N GLU A 35 13.81 13.04 -9.48
CA GLU A 35 12.63 13.27 -8.65
C GLU A 35 11.67 12.07 -8.63
N ILE A 36 11.91 11.00 -9.41
CA ILE A 36 11.06 9.81 -9.44
C ILE A 36 10.88 9.21 -8.05
N LYS A 37 11.96 9.15 -7.26
CA LYS A 37 11.93 8.54 -5.92
C LYS A 37 11.14 9.38 -4.91
N ASP A 38 11.14 10.69 -5.09
CA ASP A 38 10.47 11.63 -4.19
C ASP A 38 9.02 11.92 -4.62
N THR A 39 8.69 11.62 -5.88
CA THR A 39 7.34 11.73 -6.42
C THR A 39 6.51 10.53 -5.95
N ASN A 40 5.33 10.80 -5.38
CA ASN A 40 4.39 9.75 -4.98
C ASN A 40 3.65 9.17 -6.21
N LEU A 41 4.38 8.47 -7.07
CA LEU A 41 3.87 7.84 -8.28
C LEU A 41 2.98 6.63 -7.97
N ASN A 42 2.03 6.38 -8.86
CA ASN A 42 1.16 5.20 -8.84
C ASN A 42 1.34 4.32 -10.07
N LEU A 43 2.01 4.82 -11.10
CA LEU A 43 2.33 4.12 -12.34
C LEU A 43 3.47 4.87 -13.04
N LEU A 44 4.48 4.14 -13.51
CA LEU A 44 5.57 4.69 -14.30
C LEU A 44 5.69 3.95 -15.63
N PHE A 45 5.69 4.71 -16.71
CA PHE A 45 5.95 4.22 -18.05
C PHE A 45 7.37 4.57 -18.50
N PHE A 46 7.96 3.71 -19.32
CA PHE A 46 9.18 4.01 -20.06
C PHE A 46 9.00 3.66 -21.53
N LEU A 47 9.69 4.37 -22.42
CA LEU A 47 9.68 4.10 -23.86
C LEU A 47 10.70 3.03 -24.22
N GLY A 48 10.39 2.19 -25.21
CA GLY A 48 11.28 1.13 -25.66
C GLY A 48 11.03 -0.23 -24.99
N GLN A 49 11.74 -1.25 -25.49
CA GLN A 49 11.64 -2.63 -25.00
C GLN A 49 12.25 -2.82 -23.61
N ASN A 50 13.28 -2.02 -23.28
CA ASN A 50 13.99 -2.10 -22.00
C ASN A 50 14.05 -0.71 -21.34
N PRO A 51 14.08 -0.65 -20.00
CA PRO A 51 14.39 0.58 -19.27
C PRO A 51 15.68 1.25 -19.78
N PRO A 52 15.75 2.59 -19.81
CA PRO A 52 16.99 3.31 -20.10
C PRO A 52 18.12 2.84 -19.18
N GLU A 53 19.33 2.60 -19.72
CA GLU A 53 20.45 2.01 -18.98
C GLU A 53 20.78 2.79 -17.70
N GLY A 54 20.75 4.13 -17.76
CA GLY A 54 20.99 4.99 -16.60
C GLY A 54 19.92 4.92 -15.49
N LEU A 55 18.74 4.33 -15.75
CA LEU A 55 17.61 4.30 -14.83
C LEU A 55 17.20 2.90 -14.36
N GLN A 56 17.87 1.85 -14.83
CA GLN A 56 17.52 0.45 -14.47
C GLN A 56 17.40 0.23 -12.97
N LYS A 57 18.42 0.64 -12.20
CA LYS A 57 18.41 0.51 -10.75
C LYS A 57 17.27 1.31 -10.09
N THR A 58 16.98 2.51 -10.60
CA THR A 58 15.84 3.29 -10.10
C THR A 58 14.53 2.55 -10.33
N PHE A 59 14.35 1.88 -11.47
CA PHE A 59 13.12 1.16 -11.74
C PHE A 59 13.00 -0.12 -10.91
N GLU A 60 14.10 -0.85 -10.72
CA GLU A 60 14.16 -2.03 -9.82
C GLU A 60 13.80 -1.66 -8.37
N ASP A 61 14.29 -0.52 -7.87
CA ASP A 61 13.96 -0.04 -6.53
C ASP A 61 12.47 0.33 -6.39
N GLU A 62 11.85 0.76 -7.49
CA GLU A 62 10.51 1.36 -7.52
C GLU A 62 9.38 0.37 -7.87
N GLU A 63 9.66 -0.67 -8.66
CA GLU A 63 8.65 -1.62 -9.17
C GLU A 63 7.91 -2.40 -8.07
N LYS A 64 8.49 -2.43 -6.87
CA LYS A 64 7.86 -3.02 -5.68
C LYS A 64 6.71 -2.16 -5.14
N PHE A 65 6.72 -0.85 -5.39
CA PHE A 65 5.71 0.08 -4.86
C PHE A 65 4.55 0.32 -5.81
N TYR A 66 4.81 0.30 -7.13
CA TYR A 66 3.84 0.56 -8.19
C TYR A 66 4.29 -0.09 -9.50
N PRO A 67 3.38 -0.30 -10.47
CA PRO A 67 3.74 -0.82 -11.78
C PRO A 67 4.73 0.08 -12.54
N VAL A 68 5.83 -0.52 -13.00
CA VAL A 68 6.76 0.06 -13.97
C VAL A 68 6.65 -0.73 -15.28
N VAL A 69 6.22 -0.10 -16.37
CA VAL A 69 5.82 -0.80 -17.60
C VAL A 69 6.31 -0.10 -18.85
N GLY A 70 6.71 -0.86 -19.88
CA GLY A 70 7.02 -0.30 -21.20
C GLY A 70 5.76 0.24 -21.88
N ALA A 71 5.76 1.53 -22.23
CA ALA A 71 4.66 2.23 -22.91
C ALA A 71 4.31 1.56 -24.25
N ASP A 72 5.33 1.09 -24.98
CA ASP A 72 5.19 0.41 -26.27
C ASP A 72 4.25 -0.80 -26.21
N SER A 73 4.25 -1.53 -25.07
CA SER A 73 3.38 -2.70 -24.87
C SER A 73 1.88 -2.37 -24.83
N LEU A 74 1.57 -1.08 -24.67
CA LEU A 74 0.22 -0.53 -24.65
C LEU A 74 -0.06 0.34 -25.89
N GLY A 75 0.88 0.40 -26.84
CA GLY A 75 0.77 1.24 -28.03
C GLY A 75 0.86 2.73 -27.71
N LEU A 76 1.56 3.10 -26.63
CA LEU A 76 1.75 4.48 -26.20
C LEU A 76 3.14 4.99 -26.59
N ASP A 77 3.15 6.21 -27.11
CA ASP A 77 4.32 7.07 -27.30
C ASP A 77 4.13 8.39 -26.53
N VAL A 78 5.06 9.33 -26.68
CA VAL A 78 5.00 10.62 -25.97
C VAL A 78 3.78 11.43 -26.38
N GLU A 79 3.48 11.52 -27.68
CA GLU A 79 2.41 12.37 -28.20
C GLU A 79 1.04 11.81 -27.82
N SER A 80 0.83 10.51 -28.00
CA SER A 80 -0.39 9.82 -27.60
C SER A 80 -0.61 9.93 -26.09
N PHE A 81 0.42 9.69 -25.25
CA PHE A 81 0.29 9.84 -23.80
C PHE A 81 -0.05 11.27 -23.38
N GLU A 82 0.57 12.28 -24.00
CA GLU A 82 0.25 13.70 -23.76
C GLU A 82 -1.19 14.04 -24.11
N SER A 83 -1.71 13.47 -25.19
CA SER A 83 -3.08 13.70 -25.65
C SER A 83 -4.17 13.05 -24.78
N LEU A 84 -3.81 12.05 -23.97
CA LEU A 84 -4.81 11.33 -23.15
C LEU A 84 -5.55 12.26 -22.19
N ASN A 85 -6.87 12.19 -22.24
CA ASN A 85 -7.76 12.91 -21.34
C ASN A 85 -7.92 12.17 -19.99
N TYR A 86 -8.73 12.74 -19.08
CA TYR A 86 -8.94 12.18 -17.75
C TYR A 86 -9.51 10.75 -17.75
N GLU A 87 -10.54 10.49 -18.58
CA GLU A 87 -11.21 9.19 -18.66
C GLU A 87 -10.27 8.14 -19.24
N GLU A 88 -9.55 8.49 -20.31
CA GLU A 88 -8.58 7.60 -20.96
C GLU A 88 -7.42 7.23 -20.02
N LEU A 89 -6.91 8.18 -19.24
CA LEU A 89 -5.88 7.91 -18.23
C LEU A 89 -6.41 7.06 -17.08
N CYS A 90 -7.66 7.27 -16.66
CA CYS A 90 -8.31 6.45 -15.65
C CYS A 90 -8.42 4.99 -16.11
N ASP A 91 -8.84 4.77 -17.35
CA ASP A 91 -8.98 3.44 -17.95
C ASP A 91 -7.61 2.76 -18.14
N LEU A 92 -6.63 3.50 -18.64
CA LEU A 92 -5.25 3.04 -18.77
C LEU A 92 -4.67 2.60 -17.41
N TYR A 93 -4.81 3.46 -16.40
CA TYR A 93 -4.36 3.17 -15.04
C TYR A 93 -5.07 1.94 -14.47
N ALA A 94 -6.39 1.87 -14.58
CA ALA A 94 -7.16 0.75 -14.06
C ALA A 94 -6.72 -0.58 -14.68
N LYS A 95 -6.49 -0.60 -16.00
CA LYS A 95 -6.02 -1.79 -16.72
C LYS A 95 -4.64 -2.26 -16.23
N VAL A 96 -3.67 -1.35 -16.14
CA VAL A 96 -2.31 -1.69 -15.74
C VAL A 96 -2.26 -2.08 -14.25
N ASN A 97 -2.92 -1.31 -13.40
CA ASN A 97 -2.95 -1.54 -11.96
C ASN A 97 -3.64 -2.87 -11.62
N ALA A 98 -4.75 -3.22 -12.29
CA ALA A 98 -5.43 -4.50 -12.07
C ALA A 98 -4.51 -5.70 -12.37
N ARG A 99 -3.70 -5.62 -13.44
CA ARG A 99 -2.72 -6.66 -13.77
C ARG A 99 -1.59 -6.74 -12.72
N TRP A 100 -1.10 -5.60 -12.26
CA TRP A 100 -0.06 -5.54 -11.24
C TRP A 100 -0.53 -6.13 -9.90
N ILE A 101 -1.73 -5.74 -9.45
CA ILE A 101 -2.38 -6.31 -8.26
C ILE A 101 -2.55 -7.81 -8.38
N LEU A 102 -3.05 -8.30 -9.53
CA LEU A 102 -3.21 -9.73 -9.76
C LEU A 102 -1.88 -10.48 -9.67
N ASN A 103 -0.82 -9.95 -10.27
CA ASN A 103 0.51 -10.55 -10.18
C ASN A 103 1.02 -10.60 -8.73
N ASN A 104 0.81 -9.53 -7.95
CA ASN A 104 1.17 -9.52 -6.52
C ASN A 104 0.36 -10.55 -5.75
N ASN A 105 -0.94 -10.63 -6.00
CA ASN A 105 -1.82 -11.63 -5.39
C ASN A 105 -1.37 -13.07 -5.69
N ILE A 106 -1.01 -13.36 -6.94
CA ILE A 106 -0.48 -14.67 -7.34
C ILE A 106 0.85 -14.96 -6.63
N LYS A 107 1.80 -14.02 -6.65
CA LYS A 107 3.09 -14.17 -5.95
C LYS A 107 2.90 -14.45 -4.46
N THR A 108 1.98 -13.74 -3.81
CA THR A 108 1.64 -13.95 -2.40
C THR A 108 1.03 -15.33 -2.17
N VAL A 109 0.15 -15.82 -3.05
CA VAL A 109 -0.42 -17.18 -2.95
C VAL A 109 0.69 -18.24 -3.08
N GLU A 110 1.59 -18.08 -4.05
CA GLU A 110 2.71 -19.00 -4.28
C GLU A 110 3.68 -19.07 -3.08
N HIS A 111 3.86 -17.96 -2.37
CA HIS A 111 4.79 -17.82 -1.25
C HIS A 111 4.10 -17.70 0.11
N ILE A 112 2.81 -18.05 0.20
CA ILE A 112 1.99 -17.75 1.39
C ILE A 112 2.58 -18.34 2.67
N TYR A 113 3.07 -19.58 2.60
CA TYR A 113 3.64 -20.27 3.76
C TYR A 113 4.98 -19.65 4.21
N PRO A 114 5.99 -19.47 3.33
CA PRO A 114 7.20 -18.70 3.67
C PRO A 114 6.90 -17.31 4.24
N THR A 115 5.98 -16.57 3.63
CA THR A 115 5.59 -15.22 4.07
C THR A 115 4.98 -15.24 5.48
N ILE A 116 4.04 -16.14 5.77
CA ILE A 116 3.46 -16.27 7.11
C ILE A 116 4.52 -16.67 8.13
N THR A 117 5.42 -17.59 7.78
CA THR A 117 6.50 -18.03 8.68
C THR A 117 7.41 -16.87 9.05
N TYR A 118 7.84 -16.10 8.05
CA TYR A 118 8.65 -14.91 8.24
C TYR A 118 7.95 -13.86 9.12
N LEU A 119 6.68 -13.57 8.85
CA LEU A 119 5.90 -12.63 9.67
C LEU A 119 5.70 -13.13 11.11
N LYS A 120 5.53 -14.44 11.33
CA LYS A 120 5.47 -15.03 12.68
C LYS A 120 6.79 -14.85 13.45
N ASP A 121 7.91 -14.98 12.76
CA ASP A 121 9.23 -14.75 13.37
C ASP A 121 9.38 -13.28 13.74
N LEU A 122 9.08 -12.35 12.83
CA LEU A 122 9.09 -10.91 13.13
C LEU A 122 8.15 -10.54 14.28
N TRP A 123 6.95 -11.11 14.34
CA TRP A 123 6.01 -10.87 15.44
C TRP A 123 6.61 -11.16 16.82
N ARG A 124 7.56 -12.11 16.89
CA ARG A 124 8.24 -12.52 18.12
C ARG A 124 9.52 -11.73 18.38
N THR A 125 10.24 -11.33 17.33
CA THR A 125 11.60 -10.77 17.42
C THR A 125 11.64 -9.26 17.23
N ASP A 126 10.84 -8.71 16.31
CA ASP A 126 10.80 -7.30 15.96
C ASP A 126 9.39 -6.88 15.52
N ARG A 127 8.66 -6.30 16.48
CA ARG A 127 7.28 -5.85 16.31
C ARG A 127 7.15 -4.73 15.27
N ASN A 128 8.14 -3.85 15.16
CA ASN A 128 8.10 -2.74 14.22
C ASN A 128 8.28 -3.24 12.80
N ALA A 129 9.32 -4.07 12.57
CA ALA A 129 9.53 -4.71 11.28
C ALA A 129 8.33 -5.56 10.86
N PHE A 130 7.68 -6.27 11.81
CA PHE A 130 6.42 -6.98 11.52
C PHE A 130 5.35 -6.07 10.91
N PHE A 131 5.09 -4.91 11.52
CA PHE A 131 4.04 -4.01 11.04
C PHE A 131 4.41 -3.32 9.72
N GLU A 132 5.69 -3.03 9.49
CA GLU A 132 6.17 -2.49 8.21
C GLU A 132 6.01 -3.51 7.07
N GLU A 133 6.42 -4.77 7.29
CA GLU A 133 6.30 -5.84 6.31
C GLU A 133 4.84 -6.23 6.06
N LEU A 134 4.02 -6.33 7.12
CA LEU A 134 2.58 -6.58 7.00
C LEU A 134 1.90 -5.45 6.21
N TRP A 135 2.26 -4.19 6.49
CA TRP A 135 1.74 -3.03 5.79
C TRP A 135 2.07 -3.11 4.29
N PHE A 136 3.32 -3.44 3.94
CA PHE A 136 3.74 -3.54 2.55
C PHE A 136 3.01 -4.68 1.83
N LEU A 137 2.88 -5.83 2.48
CA LEU A 137 2.18 -7.00 1.96
C LEU A 137 0.70 -6.69 1.67
N ILE A 138 -0.01 -6.09 2.63
CA ILE A 138 -1.42 -5.71 2.46
C ILE A 138 -1.53 -4.65 1.36
N LYS A 139 -0.68 -3.62 1.38
CA LYS A 139 -0.78 -2.52 0.44
C LYS A 139 -0.64 -2.97 -1.01
N THR A 140 0.36 -3.81 -1.30
CA THR A 140 0.64 -4.32 -2.65
C THR A 140 -0.41 -5.31 -3.13
N ASN A 141 -0.97 -6.12 -2.24
CA ASN A 141 -2.07 -7.04 -2.55
C ASN A 141 -3.41 -6.33 -2.77
N LEU A 142 -3.62 -5.20 -2.10
CA LEU A 142 -4.83 -4.39 -2.26
C LEU A 142 -4.73 -3.37 -3.39
N GLY A 143 -3.52 -2.96 -3.76
CA GLY A 143 -3.29 -1.84 -4.68
C GLY A 143 -3.83 -0.52 -4.10
N THR A 144 -3.80 -0.38 -2.77
CA THR A 144 -4.33 0.80 -2.08
C THR A 144 -3.34 1.97 -2.15
N THR A 145 -3.88 3.19 -2.31
CA THR A 145 -3.06 4.42 -2.35
C THR A 145 -2.57 4.83 -0.97
N GLN A 146 -3.29 4.43 0.07
CA GLN A 146 -2.97 4.70 1.47
C GLN A 146 -3.43 3.53 2.33
N LEU A 147 -2.61 3.14 3.29
CA LEU A 147 -2.96 2.13 4.28
C LEU A 147 -2.54 2.65 5.65
N THR A 148 -3.41 2.50 6.63
CA THR A 148 -3.12 2.73 8.04
C THR A 148 -3.49 1.48 8.82
N ALA A 149 -2.58 1.03 9.69
CA ALA A 149 -2.88 -0.01 10.66
C ALA A 149 -2.62 0.55 12.07
N ILE A 150 -3.66 0.57 12.91
CA ILE A 150 -3.58 0.95 14.33
C ILE A 150 -3.51 -0.31 15.15
N PHE A 151 -2.60 -0.38 16.12
CA PHE A 151 -2.37 -1.56 16.93
C PHE A 151 -2.00 -1.20 18.37
N HIS A 152 -2.15 -2.18 19.26
CA HIS A 152 -1.67 -2.06 20.63
C HIS A 152 -0.16 -2.24 20.69
N ASP A 153 0.47 -1.37 21.44
CA ASP A 153 1.91 -1.31 21.65
C ASP A 153 2.23 -1.10 23.14
N VAL A 154 3.44 -1.46 23.54
CA VAL A 154 3.92 -1.36 24.91
C VAL A 154 4.95 -0.26 24.98
N LYS A 155 4.63 0.83 25.70
CA LYS A 155 5.60 1.88 25.98
C LYS A 155 6.48 1.46 27.14
N GLU A 156 7.78 1.36 26.86
CA GLU A 156 8.79 1.26 27.90
C GLU A 156 8.91 2.58 28.67
N PRO A 157 9.16 2.53 29.99
CA PRO A 157 9.26 3.72 30.81
C PRO A 157 10.43 4.61 30.37
N ARG A 158 10.15 5.88 30.05
CA ARG A 158 11.17 6.86 29.62
C ARG A 158 12.10 7.35 30.74
N SER A 159 11.90 6.92 32.00
CA SER A 159 12.70 7.37 33.14
C SER A 159 12.98 6.25 34.15
N GLU A 160 14.16 6.28 34.78
CA GLU A 160 14.66 5.30 35.78
C GLU A 160 13.85 5.23 37.09
N LYS A 161 12.75 5.99 37.20
CA LYS A 161 11.90 6.01 38.40
C LYS A 161 10.60 5.24 38.15
N ASN A 162 10.58 3.94 38.47
CA ASN A 162 9.39 3.13 38.81
C ASN A 162 8.17 3.19 37.87
N ASP A 163 8.28 3.73 36.66
CA ASP A 163 7.18 3.70 35.70
C ASP A 163 7.01 2.27 35.17
N LYS A 164 5.81 1.74 35.32
CA LYS A 164 5.46 0.42 34.77
C LYS A 164 5.25 0.54 33.26
N PRO A 165 5.51 -0.53 32.49
CA PRO A 165 5.10 -0.58 31.10
C PRO A 165 3.62 -0.22 30.98
N SER A 166 3.30 0.66 30.04
CA SER A 166 1.92 1.08 29.79
C SER A 166 1.50 0.64 28.39
N LEU A 167 0.26 0.18 28.28
CA LEU A 167 -0.37 -0.08 27.00
C LEU A 167 -0.71 1.25 26.35
N SER A 168 -0.36 1.36 25.08
CA SER A 168 -0.68 2.50 24.24
C SER A 168 -1.06 2.02 22.85
N HIS A 169 -1.56 2.94 22.03
CA HIS A 169 -1.73 2.67 20.61
C HIS A 169 -0.51 3.19 19.86
N SER A 170 -0.13 2.46 18.82
CA SER A 170 0.79 2.91 17.78
C SER A 170 0.10 2.69 16.43
N TYR A 171 0.53 3.40 15.41
CA TYR A 171 0.00 3.19 14.06
C TYR A 171 1.09 3.25 13.01
N VAL A 172 0.98 2.38 12.01
CA VAL A 172 1.79 2.42 10.80
C VAL A 172 0.96 3.02 9.67
N THR A 173 1.50 4.01 8.97
CA THR A 173 0.81 4.65 7.84
C THR A 173 1.81 5.08 6.76
N GLY A 174 1.33 5.31 5.55
CA GLY A 174 2.17 5.79 4.45
C GLY A 174 1.48 5.81 3.09
N PHE A 175 2.19 6.34 2.10
CA PHE A 175 1.80 6.31 0.69
C PHE A 175 2.71 5.41 -0.15
N LYS A 176 4.02 5.50 0.07
CA LYS A 176 5.04 4.70 -0.60
C LYS A 176 5.73 3.74 0.37
N SER A 177 6.26 4.28 1.47
CA SER A 177 6.88 3.51 2.55
C SER A 177 6.08 3.63 3.85
N PRO A 178 6.09 2.59 4.70
CA PRO A 178 5.48 2.66 6.02
C PRO A 178 6.30 3.57 6.95
N GLN A 179 5.61 4.26 7.85
CA GLN A 179 6.19 4.97 8.99
C GLN A 179 5.34 4.68 10.22
N ILE A 180 6.01 4.36 11.33
CA ILE A 180 5.38 4.07 12.62
C ILE A 180 5.37 5.33 13.47
N PHE A 181 4.21 5.61 14.06
CA PHE A 181 4.00 6.74 14.94
C PHE A 181 3.34 6.28 16.24
N GLU A 182 3.63 7.03 17.30
CA GLU A 182 2.93 6.92 18.58
C GLU A 182 1.48 7.40 18.38
N GLY A 183 0.51 6.60 18.81
CA GLY A 183 -0.91 6.95 18.74
C GLY A 183 -1.30 8.01 19.77
N GLU A 184 -2.24 8.85 19.39
CA GLU A 184 -2.79 9.91 20.23
C GLU A 184 -4.27 9.63 20.57
N GLU A 185 -4.96 10.62 21.14
CA GLU A 185 -6.37 10.51 21.54
C GLU A 185 -7.28 10.13 20.36
N LYS A 186 -6.90 10.51 19.14
CA LYS A 186 -7.66 10.18 17.93
C LYS A 186 -7.65 8.69 17.65
N GLU A 187 -6.49 8.05 17.69
CA GLU A 187 -6.34 6.62 17.43
C GLU A 187 -7.04 5.79 18.52
N GLU A 188 -7.00 6.25 19.78
CA GLU A 188 -7.76 5.64 20.88
C GLU A 188 -9.28 5.70 20.64
N LYS A 189 -9.81 6.87 20.24
CA LYS A 189 -11.23 7.02 19.91
C LYS A 189 -11.65 6.09 18.78
N VAL A 190 -10.86 6.05 17.70
CA VAL A 190 -11.14 5.18 16.56
C VAL A 190 -11.10 3.70 16.97
N MET A 191 -10.09 3.25 17.71
CA MET A 191 -10.03 1.86 18.19
C MET A 191 -11.25 1.49 19.05
N LYS A 192 -11.73 2.41 19.89
CA LYS A 192 -12.91 2.22 20.73
C LYS A 192 -14.22 2.11 19.94
N GLU A 193 -14.35 2.83 18.83
CA GLU A 193 -15.52 2.74 17.94
C GLU A 193 -15.69 1.31 17.37
N TYR A 194 -14.58 0.61 17.14
CA TYR A 194 -14.56 -0.75 16.60
C TYR A 194 -14.35 -1.84 17.66
N GLU A 195 -14.41 -1.52 18.96
CA GLU A 195 -14.08 -2.46 20.04
C GLU A 195 -14.90 -3.76 19.98
N ASN A 196 -16.19 -3.64 19.65
CA ASN A 196 -17.11 -4.79 19.55
C ASN A 196 -16.90 -5.64 18.28
N GLU A 197 -16.09 -5.16 17.32
CA GLU A 197 -15.83 -5.82 16.04
C GLU A 197 -14.55 -6.69 16.07
N PHE A 198 -13.78 -6.65 17.16
CA PHE A 198 -12.60 -7.50 17.36
C PHE A 198 -12.97 -8.91 17.88
N GLY A 199 -14.05 -9.51 17.37
CA GLY A 199 -14.47 -10.86 17.79
C GLY A 199 -13.82 -12.00 17.01
N GLU A 200 -13.43 -11.73 15.77
CA GLU A 200 -12.86 -12.71 14.84
C GLU A 200 -11.38 -12.40 14.55
N PHE A 201 -10.63 -13.40 14.11
CA PHE A 201 -9.23 -13.23 13.72
C PHE A 201 -9.07 -12.24 12.53
N PHE A 202 -10.09 -12.13 11.68
CA PHE A 202 -10.16 -11.16 10.59
C PHE A 202 -11.62 -10.92 10.19
N ASN A 203 -12.09 -9.67 10.30
CA ASN A 203 -13.41 -9.26 9.87
C ASN A 203 -13.32 -7.97 9.03
N ILE A 204 -14.14 -7.88 7.98
CA ILE A 204 -14.27 -6.66 7.17
C ILE A 204 -15.52 -5.95 7.66
N THR A 205 -15.33 -4.88 8.41
CA THR A 205 -16.41 -4.14 9.06
C THR A 205 -17.11 -3.22 8.07
N GLU A 206 -16.34 -2.54 7.21
CA GLU A 206 -16.88 -1.59 6.25
C GLU A 206 -16.15 -1.69 4.90
N PHE A 207 -16.91 -1.69 3.81
CA PHE A 207 -16.38 -1.43 2.48
C PHE A 207 -17.33 -0.51 1.72
N ASP A 208 -16.85 0.68 1.41
CA ASP A 208 -17.56 1.69 0.63
C ASP A 208 -16.78 1.97 -0.65
N SER A 209 -17.25 1.38 -1.75
CA SER A 209 -16.63 1.57 -3.07
C SER A 209 -16.79 2.99 -3.62
N ALA A 210 -17.83 3.72 -3.20
CA ALA A 210 -18.07 5.08 -3.68
C ALA A 210 -17.08 6.06 -3.05
N ASN A 211 -16.82 5.92 -1.75
CA ASN A 211 -15.83 6.72 -1.04
C ASN A 211 -14.42 6.12 -1.07
N GLY A 212 -14.28 4.91 -1.63
CA GLY A 212 -13.02 4.17 -1.75
C GLY A 212 -12.41 3.82 -0.40
N LYS A 213 -13.23 3.44 0.59
CA LYS A 213 -12.80 3.13 1.96
C LYS A 213 -13.03 1.66 2.28
N LEU A 214 -12.05 1.06 2.93
CA LEU A 214 -12.14 -0.27 3.53
C LEU A 214 -11.68 -0.18 4.98
N VAL A 215 -12.47 -0.73 5.89
CA VAL A 215 -12.09 -0.93 7.30
C VAL A 215 -12.19 -2.41 7.61
N ALA A 216 -11.16 -2.94 8.27
CA ALA A 216 -11.12 -4.31 8.72
C ALA A 216 -10.54 -4.39 10.13
N THR A 217 -11.13 -5.23 10.97
CA THR A 217 -10.60 -5.59 12.28
C THR A 217 -9.87 -6.91 12.19
N VAL A 218 -8.75 -6.98 12.89
CA VAL A 218 -7.89 -8.16 12.92
C VAL A 218 -7.53 -8.42 14.36
N GLN A 219 -7.45 -9.69 14.72
CA GLN A 219 -6.93 -10.10 16.00
C GLN A 219 -5.83 -11.14 15.81
N ILE A 220 -4.63 -10.84 16.32
CA ILE A 220 -3.51 -11.78 16.36
C ILE A 220 -3.26 -12.13 17.83
N GLY A 221 -3.73 -13.31 18.25
CA GLY A 221 -3.75 -13.68 19.66
C GLY A 221 -4.66 -12.74 20.46
N LEU A 222 -4.08 -11.95 21.37
CA LEU A 222 -4.81 -10.94 22.16
C LEU A 222 -4.58 -9.50 21.65
N SER A 223 -3.92 -9.34 20.51
CA SER A 223 -3.57 -8.03 19.96
C SER A 223 -4.57 -7.63 18.87
N PRO A 224 -5.50 -6.69 19.14
CA PRO A 224 -6.37 -6.17 18.10
C PRO A 224 -5.61 -5.16 17.23
N ILE A 225 -5.92 -5.19 15.94
CA ILE A 225 -5.33 -4.34 14.91
C ILE A 225 -6.47 -3.85 14.01
N LEU A 226 -6.59 -2.53 13.85
CA LEU A 226 -7.55 -1.92 12.94
C LEU A 226 -6.84 -1.51 11.65
N LEU A 227 -7.30 -2.05 10.52
CA LEU A 227 -6.82 -1.71 9.19
C LEU A 227 -7.78 -0.74 8.50
N MET A 228 -7.24 0.34 7.95
CA MET A 228 -7.98 1.32 7.16
C MET A 228 -7.25 1.54 5.83
N ALA A 229 -7.90 1.24 4.72
CA ALA A 229 -7.31 1.33 3.39
C ALA A 229 -8.15 2.20 2.44
N ARG A 230 -7.47 2.86 1.48
CA ARG A 230 -8.10 3.63 0.40
C ARG A 230 -8.00 2.92 -0.96
N LEU A 231 -9.07 2.23 -1.33
CA LEU A 231 -9.15 1.48 -2.59
C LEU A 231 -10.57 1.52 -3.17
N LYS A 232 -10.65 1.59 -4.50
CA LYS A 232 -11.93 1.66 -5.24
C LYS A 232 -12.62 0.31 -5.37
N THR A 233 -11.83 -0.76 -5.51
CA THR A 233 -12.32 -2.12 -5.73
C THR A 233 -11.69 -3.06 -4.76
N PHE A 234 -12.49 -3.97 -4.20
CA PHE A 234 -12.03 -5.02 -3.31
C PHE A 234 -12.70 -6.33 -3.74
N ASN A 235 -11.91 -7.28 -4.22
CA ASN A 235 -12.41 -8.51 -4.82
C ASN A 235 -12.22 -9.74 -3.92
N GLN A 236 -12.81 -10.87 -4.33
CA GLN A 236 -12.78 -12.10 -3.55
C GLN A 236 -11.35 -12.68 -3.39
N LEU A 237 -10.48 -12.54 -4.38
CA LEU A 237 -9.09 -13.01 -4.29
C LEU A 237 -8.32 -12.23 -3.21
N GLN A 238 -8.44 -10.91 -3.22
CA GLN A 238 -7.85 -10.03 -2.21
C GLN A 238 -8.37 -10.37 -0.81
N LYS A 239 -9.68 -10.57 -0.67
CA LYS A 239 -10.30 -11.03 0.59
C LYS A 239 -9.71 -12.37 1.05
N SER A 240 -9.63 -13.35 0.16
CA SER A 240 -9.09 -14.67 0.47
C SER A 240 -7.61 -14.62 0.89
N ILE A 241 -6.81 -13.76 0.27
CA ILE A 241 -5.40 -13.56 0.65
C ILE A 241 -5.29 -12.97 2.05
N LEU A 242 -6.06 -11.91 2.37
CA LEU A 242 -6.06 -11.34 3.72
C LEU A 242 -6.50 -12.37 4.77
N ILE A 243 -7.57 -13.12 4.50
CA ILE A 243 -8.02 -14.22 5.37
C ILE A 243 -6.89 -15.23 5.56
N ALA A 244 -6.22 -15.66 4.49
CA ALA A 244 -5.15 -16.65 4.56
C ALA A 244 -3.95 -16.13 5.39
N ILE A 245 -3.54 -14.88 5.18
CA ILE A 245 -2.48 -14.23 5.96
C ILE A 245 -2.86 -14.23 7.44
N PHE A 246 -4.02 -13.70 7.80
CA PHE A 246 -4.39 -13.53 9.21
C PHE A 246 -4.78 -14.84 9.91
N SER A 247 -5.38 -15.78 9.19
CA SER A 247 -5.58 -17.15 9.70
C SER A 247 -4.23 -17.82 9.95
N GLY A 248 -3.30 -17.66 9.01
CA GLY A 248 -1.96 -18.19 9.11
C GLY A 248 -1.15 -17.60 10.26
N LEU A 249 -1.33 -16.32 10.56
CA LEU A 249 -0.67 -15.60 11.66
C LEU A 249 -1.19 -15.97 13.04
N GLN A 250 -2.33 -16.66 13.15
CA GLN A 250 -2.78 -17.16 14.43
C GLN A 250 -1.72 -18.13 14.99
N ALA A 251 -1.45 -17.99 16.29
CA ALA A 251 -0.64 -18.95 17.01
C ALA A 251 -1.32 -20.32 16.86
N GLU A 252 -0.53 -21.38 16.63
CA GLU A 252 -1.03 -22.73 16.91
C GLU A 252 -1.47 -22.73 18.37
N GLN A 253 -2.76 -23.01 18.60
CA GLN A 253 -3.29 -23.18 19.95
C GLN A 253 -2.62 -24.36 20.65
#